data_AF-R9N776-F1
#
_entry.id   AF-R9N776-F1
#
_cell.length_a   1.000
_cell.length_b   1.000
_cell.length_c   1.000
_cell.angle_alpha   90.00
_cell.angle_beta   90.00
_cell.angle_gamma   90.00
#
_symmetry.space_group_name_H-M   'P 1'
#
loop_
_entity.id
_entity.type
_entity.pdbx_description
1 polymer ?
#
loop_
_entity_poly.entity_id
_entity_poly.type
_entity_poly.pdbx_seq_one_letter_code
_entity_poly.pdbx_strand_id
1 'polypeptide(L)' 'MKFNKLIPELTVTDINKSREFYTKVLGFKIEYERPEDKFQIDTEDKG' A
#
# COMPACT_ATOMS: atom_id res chain seq x y z
N MET A 1 4.27 -1.07 14.42
CA MET A 1 3.06 -1.16 13.56
C MET A 1 1.99 -1.93 14.30
N LYS A 2 0.73 -1.48 14.24
CA LYS A 2 -0.43 -2.25 14.69
C LYS A 2 -1.28 -2.56 13.47
N PHE A 3 -1.24 -3.80 13.02
CA PHE A 3 -1.99 -4.24 11.85
C PHE A 3 -3.47 -4.48 12.17
N ASN A 4 -4.33 -4.22 11.19
CA ASN A 4 -5.72 -4.62 11.25
C ASN A 4 -5.79 -6.16 11.32
N LYS A 5 -6.87 -6.69 11.94
CA LYS A 5 -7.07 -8.15 12.04
C LYS A 5 -7.21 -8.83 10.67
N LEU A 6 -7.58 -8.06 9.65
CA LEU A 6 -7.70 -8.50 8.27
C LEU A 6 -7.05 -7.45 7.37
N ILE A 7 -6.14 -7.89 6.51
CA ILE A 7 -5.49 -7.06 5.49
C ILE A 7 -5.61 -7.81 4.17
N PRO A 8 -6.22 -7.21 3.13
CA PRO A 8 -6.24 -7.82 1.81
C PRO A 8 -4.85 -7.72 1.17
N GLU A 9 -4.39 -8.82 0.57
CA GLU A 9 -3.20 -8.83 -0.28
C GLU A 9 -3.64 -8.88 -1.74
N LEU A 10 -3.17 -7.93 -2.55
CA LEU A 10 -3.58 -7.76 -3.94
C LEU A 10 -2.36 -7.86 -4.86
N THR A 11 -2.32 -8.88 -5.71
CA THR A 11 -1.34 -8.92 -6.81
C THR A 11 -1.81 -8.00 -7.93
N VAL A 12 -0.93 -7.09 -8.33
CA VAL A 12 -1.21 -6.07 -9.35
C VAL A 12 -0.30 -6.24 -10.57
N THR A 13 -0.75 -5.78 -11.73
CA THR A 13 0.03 -5.87 -12.97
C THR A 13 1.16 -4.82 -13.06
N ASP A 14 1.01 -3.69 -12.37
CA ASP A 14 1.99 -2.59 -12.31
C ASP A 14 1.97 -1.96 -10.90
N ILE A 15 3.07 -2.14 -10.17
CA ILE A 15 3.19 -1.68 -8.79
C ILE A 15 3.24 -0.15 -8.69
N ASN A 16 3.82 0.53 -9.70
CA ASN A 16 3.96 1.99 -9.67
C ASN A 16 2.61 2.67 -9.90
N LYS A 17 1.83 2.18 -10.87
CA LYS A 17 0.47 2.68 -11.10
C LYS A 17 -0.44 2.44 -9.89
N SER A 18 -0.31 1.28 -9.26
CA SER A 18 -1.08 0.95 -8.06
C SER A 18 -0.70 1.86 -6.89
N ARG A 19 0.60 2.08 -6.67
CA ARG A 19 1.12 3.03 -5.67
C ARG A 19 0.57 4.44 -5.89
N GLU A 20 0.58 4.94 -7.13
CA GLU A 20 0.01 6.26 -7.44
C GLU A 20 -1.48 6.31 -7.13
N PHE A 21 -2.24 5.28 -7.51
CA PHE A 21 -3.66 5.20 -7.21
C PHE A 21 -3.94 5.23 -5.69
N TYR A 22 -3.31 4.33 -4.93
CA TYR A 22 -3.52 4.27 -3.49
C TYR A 22 -3.06 5.53 -2.76
N THR A 23 -1.91 6.11 -3.14
CA THR A 23 -1.36 7.27 -2.41
C THR A 23 -1.86 8.63 -2.88
N LYS A 24 -2.17 8.80 -4.18
CA LYS A 24 -2.54 10.10 -4.76
C LYS A 24 -4.03 10.25 -4.99
N VAL A 25 -4.73 9.16 -5.31
CA VAL A 25 -6.18 9.19 -5.55
C VAL A 25 -6.94 8.87 -4.28
N LEU A 26 -6.54 7.79 -3.58
CA LEU A 26 -7.22 7.35 -2.35
C LEU A 26 -6.63 7.95 -1.07
N GLY A 27 -5.46 8.59 -1.14
CA GLY A 27 -4.84 9.28 0.00
C GLY A 27 -4.25 8.34 1.06
N PHE A 28 -3.98 7.08 0.72
CA PHE A 28 -3.29 6.17 1.61
C PHE A 28 -1.83 6.59 1.80
N LYS A 29 -1.25 6.18 2.92
CA LYS A 29 0.17 6.34 3.23
C LYS A 29 0.88 5.01 3.11
N ILE A 30 2.09 5.05 2.59
CA ILE A 30 2.97 3.89 2.56
C ILE A 30 3.50 3.69 3.97
N GLU A 31 3.17 2.56 4.57
CA GLU A 31 3.64 2.19 5.90
C GLU A 31 4.95 1.38 5.82
N TYR A 32 5.12 0.59 4.74
CA TYR A 32 6.29 -0.26 4.55
C TYR A 32 6.51 -0.67 3.08
N GLU A 33 7.78 -0.81 2.68
CA GLU A 33 8.17 -1.23 1.33
C GLU A 33 9.28 -2.29 1.35
N ARG A 34 9.22 -3.22 0.40
CA ARG A 34 10.31 -4.15 0.01
C ARG A 34 10.51 -4.06 -1.50
N PRO A 35 11.36 -3.13 -1.97
CA PRO A 35 11.54 -2.89 -3.40
C PRO A 35 12.04 -4.11 -4.18
N GLU A 36 12.91 -4.91 -3.57
CA GLU A 36 13.49 -6.13 -4.16
C GLU A 36 12.42 -7.19 -4.49
N ASP A 37 11.33 -7.20 -3.73
CA ASP A 37 10.20 -8.12 -3.90
C ASP A 37 8.99 -7.47 -4.59
N LYS A 38 9.09 -6.18 -4.95
CA LYS A 38 7.97 -5.36 -5.47
C LYS A 38 6.74 -5.40 -4.57
N PHE A 39 6.96 -5.30 -3.26
CA PHE A 39 5.92 -5.39 -2.24
C PHE A 39 5.80 -4.10 -1.43
N GLN A 40 4.58 -3.72 -1.08
CA GLN A 40 4.25 -2.51 -0.34
C GLN A 40 3.02 -2.73 0.55
N ILE A 41 3.02 -2.14 1.74
CA ILE A 41 1.84 -2.06 2.61
C ILE A 41 1.40 -0.60 2.69
N ASP A 42 0.15 -0.37 2.31
CA ASP A 42 -0.52 0.92 2.44
C ASP A 42 -1.48 0.92 3.63
N THR A 43 -1.53 2.05 4.33
CA THR A 43 -2.47 2.28 5.44
C THR A 43 -3.28 3.54 5.16
N GLU A 44 -4.49 3.58 5.72
CA GLU A 44 -5.32 4.79 5.75
C GLU A 44 -4.55 5.94 6.41
N ASP A 45 -4.74 7.15 5.89
CA ASP A 45 -4.32 8.35 6.59
C ASP A 45 -5.22 8.58 7.81
N LYS A 46 -4.65 8.51 9.01
CA LYS A 46 -5.39 8.66 10.27
C LYS A 46 -5.54 10.11 10.75
N GLY A 47 -4.98 11.09 10.00
CA GLY A 47 -4.92 12.48 10.44
C GLY A 47 -3.84 12.71 11.50
#